data_AF-A0A534GVP4-F1
#
_entry.id   AF-A0A534GVP4-F1
#
_cell.length_a   1.000
_cell.length_b   1.000
_cell.length_c   1.000
_cell.angle_alpha   90.00
_cell.angle_beta   90.00
_cell.angle_gamma   90.00
#
_symmetry.space_group_name_H-M   'P 1'
#
loop_
_entity.id
_entity.type
_entity.pdbx_description
1 polymer ?
#
loop_
_entity_poly.entity_id
_entity_poly.type
_entity_poly.pdbx_seq_one_letter_code
_entity_poly.pdbx_strand_id
1 'polypeptide(L)'
;MQRWRNWIAGIAIVIVALLLTGDAFFRAWAVLQWIALGWALMRDRESPLVIFAAFSVACTLRIPLNVSPTWYGFVLTIPTIALAAYALFCYLPRQNAMAIFWLAPFAANAGADLWQQHERYAEKRYAIVTPRGTFYDWNADRARILTSVIRAVQGGTLAVMPEGITINYLANVPTTLSFHTFTPVEVDAPQTEDAIVRELTTHPPDRVLMVSRDLREYGARGFGVDYDLRAGALLHSRYRVENIWRGERFEAVLLTHR
;
A
#
# COMPACT_ATOMS: atom_id res chain seq x y z
N MET A 1 -44.99 1.33 -15.94
CA MET A 1 -44.04 2.36 -15.45
C MET A 1 -43.00 1.84 -14.45
N GLN A 2 -43.38 1.07 -13.42
CA GLN A 2 -42.43 0.52 -12.41
C GLN A 2 -41.24 -0.25 -13.01
N ARG A 3 -41.50 -1.14 -13.99
CA ARG A 3 -40.45 -1.93 -14.67
C ARG A 3 -39.42 -1.04 -15.34
N TRP A 4 -39.86 -0.03 -16.12
CA TRP A 4 -38.98 0.87 -16.85
C TRP A 4 -38.08 1.72 -15.94
N ARG A 5 -38.60 2.16 -14.78
CA ARG A 5 -37.80 2.84 -13.74
C ARG A 5 -36.72 1.94 -13.16
N ASN A 6 -37.02 0.67 -12.92
CA ASN A 6 -36.03 -0.29 -12.41
C ASN A 6 -34.92 -0.56 -13.43
N TRP A 7 -35.25 -0.60 -14.73
CA TRP A 7 -34.28 -0.74 -15.81
C TRP A 7 -33.36 0.48 -15.94
N ILE A 8 -33.91 1.70 -15.90
CA ILE A 8 -33.11 2.93 -15.93
C ILE A 8 -32.19 3.01 -14.69
N ALA A 9 -32.69 2.66 -13.51
CA ALA A 9 -31.89 2.62 -12.29
C ALA A 9 -30.76 1.58 -12.37
N GLY A 10 -31.04 0.37 -12.87
CA GLY A 10 -30.03 -0.67 -13.08
C GLY A 10 -28.93 -0.24 -14.05
N ILE A 11 -29.29 0.39 -15.16
CA ILE A 11 -28.33 0.92 -16.14
C ILE A 11 -27.50 2.06 -15.54
N ALA A 12 -28.13 2.99 -14.81
CA ALA A 12 -27.42 4.09 -14.16
C ALA A 12 -26.42 3.57 -13.10
N ILE A 13 -26.79 2.55 -12.33
CA ILE A 13 -25.91 1.90 -11.36
C ILE A 13 -24.71 1.24 -12.06
N VAL A 14 -24.94 0.54 -13.17
CA VAL A 14 -23.86 -0.07 -13.95
C VAL A 14 -22.92 0.99 -14.53
N ILE A 15 -23.45 2.08 -15.08
CA ILE A 15 -22.64 3.18 -15.61
C ILE A 15 -21.81 3.81 -14.49
N VAL A 16 -22.42 4.13 -13.35
CA VAL A 16 -21.69 4.69 -12.19
C VAL A 16 -20.64 3.72 -11.68
N ALA A 17 -20.95 2.43 -11.55
CA ALA A 17 -20.01 1.42 -11.10
C ALA A 17 -18.87 1.15 -12.10
N LEU A 18 -19.11 1.33 -13.41
CA LEU A 18 -18.07 1.27 -14.44
C LEU A 18 -17.17 2.52 -14.46
N LEU A 19 -17.72 3.67 -14.08
CA LEU A 19 -16.96 4.91 -13.93
C LEU A 19 -16.16 4.97 -12.63
N LEU A 20 -16.57 4.21 -11.61
CA LEU A 20 -15.85 4.03 -10.35
C LEU A 20 -14.90 2.82 -10.49
N THR A 21 -13.70 3.02 -11.02
CA THR A 21 -12.65 1.98 -11.04
C THR A 21 -11.68 2.12 -9.86
N GLY A 22 -11.08 1.01 -9.42
CA GLY A 22 -10.06 1.02 -8.36
C GLY A 22 -10.64 1.36 -6.98
N ASP A 23 -9.94 2.20 -6.20
CA ASP A 23 -10.34 2.55 -4.82
C ASP A 23 -11.75 3.10 -4.71
N ALA A 24 -12.23 3.82 -5.73
CA ALA A 24 -13.54 4.45 -5.72
C ALA A 24 -14.69 3.41 -5.68
N PHE A 25 -14.49 2.25 -6.33
CA PHE A 25 -15.44 1.13 -6.28
C PHE A 25 -15.58 0.62 -4.84
N PHE A 26 -14.46 0.36 -4.17
CA PHE A 26 -14.44 -0.21 -2.82
C PHE A 26 -14.93 0.79 -1.76
N ARG A 27 -14.63 2.08 -1.95
CA ARG A 27 -15.16 3.14 -1.08
C ARG A 27 -16.69 3.26 -1.16
N ALA A 28 -17.30 3.02 -2.32
CA ALA A 28 -18.75 2.98 -2.42
C ALA A 28 -19.36 1.85 -1.55
N TRP A 29 -18.70 0.69 -1.50
CA TRP A 29 -19.10 -0.41 -0.63
C TRP A 29 -18.96 -0.11 0.86
N ALA A 30 -18.07 0.81 1.25
CA ALA A 30 -17.93 1.25 2.63
C ALA A 30 -19.25 1.79 3.19
N VAL A 31 -20.05 2.50 2.38
CA VAL A 31 -21.37 3.01 2.76
C VAL A 31 -22.44 1.93 2.63
N LEU A 32 -22.40 1.13 1.56
CA LEU A 32 -23.41 0.10 1.29
C LEU A 32 -23.46 -0.99 2.36
N GLN A 33 -22.34 -1.35 2.99
CA GLN A 33 -22.34 -2.32 4.09
C GLN A 33 -23.09 -1.83 5.33
N TRP A 34 -23.02 -0.53 5.65
CA TRP A 34 -23.77 0.06 6.77
C TRP A 34 -25.27 0.10 6.45
N ILE A 35 -25.62 0.44 5.22
CA ILE A 35 -27.01 0.39 4.74
C ILE A 35 -27.54 -1.04 4.79
N ALA A 36 -26.76 -2.02 4.32
CA ALA A 36 -27.12 -3.44 4.36
C ALA A 36 -27.33 -3.94 5.80
N LEU A 37 -26.46 -3.53 6.74
CA LEU A 37 -26.60 -3.86 8.16
C LEU A 37 -27.89 -3.26 8.75
N GLY A 38 -28.12 -1.96 8.53
CA GLY A 38 -29.33 -1.28 9.00
C GLY A 38 -30.61 -1.92 8.43
N TRP A 39 -30.61 -2.21 7.12
CA TRP A 39 -31.72 -2.90 6.46
C TRP A 39 -31.98 -4.29 7.05
N ALA A 40 -30.93 -5.12 7.18
CA ALA A 40 -31.06 -6.47 7.72
C ALA A 40 -31.57 -6.45 9.16
N LEU A 41 -31.07 -5.54 10.00
CA LEU A 41 -31.54 -5.38 11.38
C LEU A 41 -33.00 -4.91 11.49
N MET A 42 -33.52 -4.16 10.51
CA MET A 42 -34.89 -3.65 10.54
C MET A 42 -35.90 -4.60 9.89
N ARG A 43 -35.50 -5.33 8.84
CA ARG A 43 -36.43 -6.03 7.95
C ARG A 43 -36.18 -7.53 7.82
N ASP A 44 -34.98 -8.00 8.13
CA ASP A 44 -34.55 -9.34 7.72
C ASP A 44 -33.50 -9.96 8.66
N ARG A 45 -33.85 -10.02 9.95
CA ARG A 45 -32.94 -10.41 11.03
C ARG A 45 -32.48 -11.86 10.98
N GLU A 46 -33.26 -12.73 10.35
CA GLU A 46 -32.97 -14.16 10.24
C GLU A 46 -32.16 -14.49 8.97
N SER A 47 -32.02 -13.53 8.06
CA SER A 47 -31.23 -13.71 6.84
C SER A 47 -29.73 -13.70 7.15
N PRO A 48 -28.93 -14.53 6.44
CA PRO A 48 -27.47 -14.44 6.47
C PRO A 48 -26.92 -13.04 6.16
N LEU A 49 -27.71 -12.16 5.53
CA LEU A 49 -27.36 -10.77 5.26
C LEU A 49 -26.89 -10.04 6.53
N VAL A 50 -27.55 -10.27 7.68
CA VAL A 50 -27.17 -9.58 8.93
C VAL A 50 -25.78 -9.98 9.40
N ILE A 51 -25.42 -11.26 9.26
CA ILE A 51 -24.13 -11.82 9.68
C ILE A 51 -23.03 -11.28 8.76
N PHE A 52 -23.23 -11.36 7.44
CA PHE A 52 -22.26 -10.83 6.47
C PHE A 52 -22.06 -9.32 6.63
N ALA A 53 -23.14 -8.56 6.84
CA ALA A 53 -23.06 -7.12 7.00
C ALA A 53 -22.37 -6.73 8.32
N ALA A 54 -22.73 -7.39 9.43
CA ALA A 54 -22.10 -7.15 10.74
C ALA A 54 -20.61 -7.50 10.71
N PHE A 55 -20.25 -8.64 10.11
CA PHE A 55 -18.86 -9.06 9.98
C PHE A 55 -18.06 -8.10 9.09
N SER A 56 -18.62 -7.67 7.96
CA SER A 56 -17.97 -6.69 7.08
C SER A 56 -17.74 -5.34 7.77
N VAL A 57 -18.74 -4.83 8.48
CA VAL A 57 -18.63 -3.60 9.27
C VAL A 57 -17.58 -3.74 10.37
N ALA A 58 -17.57 -4.86 11.10
CA ALA A 58 -16.59 -5.10 12.16
C ALA A 58 -15.15 -5.12 11.63
N CYS A 59 -14.91 -5.80 10.50
CA CYS A 59 -13.59 -5.88 9.87
C CYS A 59 -13.11 -4.52 9.32
N THR A 60 -14.04 -3.66 8.90
CA THR A 60 -13.71 -2.34 8.34
C THR A 60 -13.83 -1.20 9.35
N LEU A 61 -14.10 -1.49 10.62
CA LEU A 61 -14.37 -0.47 11.66
C LEU A 61 -13.19 0.49 11.90
N ARG A 62 -11.95 0.05 11.63
CA ARG A 62 -10.75 0.90 11.71
C ARG A 62 -10.61 1.87 10.51
N ILE A 63 -11.36 1.63 9.43
CA ILE A 63 -11.35 2.41 8.18
C ILE A 63 -12.78 2.59 7.62
N PRO A 64 -13.74 3.04 8.44
CA PRO A 64 -15.17 2.81 8.21
C PRO A 64 -15.71 3.45 6.91
N LEU A 65 -15.03 4.48 6.39
CA LEU A 65 -15.38 5.20 5.15
C LEU A 65 -14.26 5.18 4.09
N ASN A 66 -13.15 4.51 4.39
CA ASN A 66 -11.97 4.46 3.50
C ASN A 66 -11.58 3.01 3.20
N VAL A 67 -12.59 2.18 2.93
CA VAL A 67 -12.40 0.78 2.53
C VAL A 67 -11.74 0.76 1.16
N SER A 68 -10.50 0.31 1.11
CA SER A 68 -9.68 0.23 -0.10
C SER A 68 -8.83 -1.05 -0.05
N PRO A 69 -8.58 -1.72 -1.19
CA PRO A 69 -7.69 -2.88 -1.24
C PRO A 69 -6.20 -2.50 -1.16
N THR A 70 -5.86 -1.20 -1.11
CA THR A 70 -4.46 -0.76 -0.97
C THR A 70 -3.84 -1.19 0.36
N TRP A 71 -2.57 -1.59 0.33
CA TRP A 71 -1.80 -2.02 1.52
C TRP A 71 -2.51 -3.15 2.27
N TYR A 72 -2.53 -3.14 3.60
CA TYR A 72 -3.28 -4.13 4.40
C TYR A 72 -4.80 -4.08 4.24
N GLY A 73 -5.33 -3.08 3.53
CA GLY A 73 -6.76 -2.96 3.28
C GLY A 73 -7.35 -4.13 2.51
N PHE A 74 -6.57 -4.83 1.67
CA PHE A 74 -7.08 -6.00 0.93
C PHE A 74 -7.65 -7.08 1.86
N VAL A 75 -7.02 -7.36 3.00
CA VAL A 75 -7.49 -8.34 3.99
C VAL A 75 -8.83 -7.89 4.59
N LEU A 76 -8.92 -6.60 4.93
CA LEU A 76 -10.12 -6.02 5.55
C LEU A 76 -11.29 -5.91 4.56
N THR A 77 -11.00 -5.87 3.25
CA THR A 77 -12.02 -5.81 2.19
C THR A 77 -12.62 -7.18 1.84
N ILE A 78 -12.00 -8.31 2.21
CA ILE A 78 -12.52 -9.65 1.87
C ILE A 78 -13.95 -9.88 2.40
N PRO A 79 -14.29 -9.55 3.67
CA PRO A 79 -15.66 -9.62 4.17
C PRO A 79 -16.65 -8.75 3.37
N THR A 80 -16.19 -7.59 2.89
CA THR A 80 -16.99 -6.69 2.06
C THR A 80 -17.26 -7.28 0.68
N ILE A 81 -16.26 -7.94 0.08
CA ILE A 81 -16.41 -8.67 -1.18
C ILE A 81 -17.39 -9.85 -1.00
N ALA A 82 -17.29 -10.58 0.11
CA ALA A 82 -18.21 -11.67 0.43
C ALA A 82 -19.65 -11.17 0.62
N LEU A 83 -19.83 -10.06 1.33
CA LEU A 83 -21.13 -9.39 1.49
C LEU A 83 -21.69 -8.95 0.12
N ALA A 84 -20.86 -8.34 -0.73
CA ALA A 84 -21.26 -7.92 -2.07
C ALA A 84 -21.68 -9.13 -2.91
N ALA A 85 -20.89 -10.19 -2.94
CA ALA A 85 -21.23 -11.42 -3.66
C ALA A 85 -22.55 -12.03 -3.15
N TYR A 86 -22.73 -12.13 -1.83
CA TYR A 86 -23.97 -12.64 -1.25
C TYR A 86 -25.18 -11.76 -1.60
N ALA A 87 -25.05 -10.44 -1.44
CA ALA A 87 -26.12 -9.49 -1.73
C ALA A 87 -26.55 -9.58 -3.21
N LEU A 88 -25.58 -9.66 -4.11
CA LEU A 88 -25.82 -9.56 -5.55
C LEU A 88 -26.19 -10.89 -6.19
N PHE A 89 -25.62 -12.02 -5.74
CA PHE A 89 -25.83 -13.34 -6.36
C PHE A 89 -26.75 -14.26 -5.58
N CYS A 90 -27.09 -13.94 -4.33
CA CYS A 90 -27.98 -14.77 -3.52
C CYS A 90 -29.19 -13.99 -3.00
N TYR A 91 -28.99 -12.79 -2.44
CA TYR A 91 -30.06 -12.04 -1.80
C TYR A 91 -31.01 -11.36 -2.79
N LEU A 92 -30.47 -10.47 -3.64
CA LEU A 92 -31.25 -9.74 -4.63
C LEU A 92 -31.88 -10.63 -5.72
N PRO A 93 -31.23 -11.68 -6.26
CA PRO A 93 -31.86 -12.52 -7.28
C PRO A 93 -33.08 -13.29 -6.77
N ARG A 94 -33.09 -13.66 -5.49
CA ARG A 94 -34.30 -14.24 -4.84
C ARG A 94 -35.48 -13.27 -4.85
N GLN A 95 -35.20 -11.98 -4.92
CA GLN A 95 -36.20 -10.92 -4.88
C GLN A 95 -36.46 -10.26 -6.24
N ASN A 96 -35.52 -10.33 -7.21
CA ASN A 96 -35.62 -9.69 -8.53
C ASN A 96 -34.56 -10.17 -9.56
N ALA A 97 -34.92 -10.31 -10.83
CA ALA A 97 -34.02 -10.75 -11.93
C ALA A 97 -32.90 -9.74 -12.32
N MET A 98 -32.82 -8.59 -11.65
CA MET A 98 -31.86 -7.51 -11.95
C MET A 98 -30.43 -7.77 -11.41
N ALA A 99 -30.22 -8.84 -10.64
CA ALA A 99 -28.92 -9.22 -10.09
C ALA A 99 -27.83 -9.43 -11.16
N ILE A 100 -28.22 -9.92 -12.35
CA ILE A 100 -27.28 -10.20 -13.44
C ILE A 100 -26.56 -8.93 -13.94
N PHE A 101 -27.15 -7.74 -13.77
CA PHE A 101 -26.53 -6.48 -14.18
C PHE A 101 -25.27 -6.14 -13.38
N TRP A 102 -25.12 -6.70 -12.19
CA TRP A 102 -23.93 -6.49 -11.37
C TRP A 102 -22.71 -7.30 -11.81
N LEU A 103 -22.88 -8.31 -12.67
CA LEU A 103 -21.74 -9.03 -13.26
C LEU A 103 -20.87 -8.09 -14.10
N ALA A 104 -21.48 -7.18 -14.85
CA ALA A 104 -20.76 -6.26 -15.73
C ALA A 104 -19.76 -5.35 -14.98
N PRO A 105 -20.15 -4.58 -13.94
CA PRO A 105 -19.19 -3.74 -13.21
C PRO A 105 -18.16 -4.55 -12.44
N PHE A 106 -18.51 -5.73 -11.89
CA PHE A 106 -17.54 -6.61 -11.25
C PHE A 106 -16.49 -7.14 -12.24
N ALA A 107 -16.94 -7.66 -13.38
CA ALA A 107 -16.07 -8.16 -14.44
C ALA A 107 -15.19 -7.03 -15.02
N ALA A 108 -15.74 -5.83 -15.19
CA ALA A 108 -14.98 -4.67 -15.64
C ALA A 108 -13.91 -4.25 -14.62
N ASN A 109 -14.23 -4.19 -13.32
CA ASN A 109 -13.26 -3.85 -12.29
C ASN A 109 -12.17 -4.93 -12.16
N ALA A 110 -12.54 -6.21 -12.20
CA ALA A 110 -11.59 -7.32 -12.19
C ALA A 110 -10.68 -7.30 -13.44
N GLY A 111 -11.25 -7.06 -14.62
CA GLY A 111 -10.50 -6.94 -15.87
C GLY A 111 -9.55 -5.73 -15.87
N ALA A 112 -10.01 -4.57 -15.37
CA ALA A 112 -9.18 -3.37 -15.24
C ALA A 112 -8.03 -3.58 -14.25
N ASP A 113 -8.27 -4.26 -13.13
CA ASP A 113 -7.22 -4.60 -12.16
C ASP A 113 -6.20 -5.59 -12.74
N LEU A 114 -6.66 -6.68 -13.38
CA LEU A 114 -5.79 -7.63 -14.08
C LEU A 114 -4.96 -6.94 -15.16
N TRP A 115 -5.54 -6.00 -15.90
CA TRP A 115 -4.82 -5.20 -16.90
C TRP A 115 -3.73 -4.34 -16.25
N GLN A 116 -4.03 -3.65 -15.15
CA GLN A 116 -3.04 -2.87 -14.42
C GLN A 116 -1.93 -3.75 -13.82
N GLN A 117 -2.27 -4.93 -13.32
CA GLN A 117 -1.29 -5.90 -12.83
C GLN A 117 -0.41 -6.40 -13.98
N HIS A 118 -1.00 -6.68 -15.14
CA HIS A 118 -0.25 -7.03 -16.34
C HIS A 118 0.73 -5.93 -16.72
N GLU A 119 0.28 -4.68 -16.85
CA GLU A 119 1.16 -3.53 -17.14
C GLU A 119 2.30 -3.38 -16.12
N ARG A 120 2.07 -3.66 -14.83
CA ARG A 120 3.10 -3.56 -13.78
C ARG A 120 4.07 -4.74 -13.75
N TYR A 121 3.61 -5.96 -14.02
CA TYR A 121 4.36 -7.19 -13.75
C TYR A 121 4.78 -7.97 -14.99
N ALA A 122 4.14 -7.75 -16.14
CA ALA A 122 4.46 -8.47 -17.37
C ALA A 122 5.83 -8.06 -17.93
N GLU A 123 6.28 -6.83 -17.65
CA GLU A 123 7.48 -6.27 -18.26
C GLU A 123 8.46 -5.72 -17.23
N LYS A 124 9.40 -6.58 -16.82
CA LYS A 124 10.60 -6.17 -16.09
C LYS A 124 11.71 -5.90 -17.10
N ARG A 125 11.81 -4.66 -17.55
CA ARG A 125 12.70 -4.26 -18.68
C ARG A 125 13.96 -3.53 -18.24
N TYR A 126 13.92 -2.83 -17.11
CA TYR A 126 15.00 -1.93 -16.73
C TYR A 126 15.98 -2.60 -15.78
N ALA A 127 17.23 -2.72 -16.22
CA ALA A 127 18.27 -3.41 -15.47
C ALA A 127 18.70 -2.62 -14.21
N ILE A 128 18.76 -3.32 -13.08
CA ILE A 128 19.45 -2.95 -11.85
C ILE A 128 20.73 -3.78 -11.80
N VAL A 129 21.87 -3.15 -12.08
CA VAL A 129 23.17 -3.83 -12.12
C VAL A 129 23.83 -3.80 -10.76
N THR A 130 24.14 -4.97 -10.21
CA THR A 130 24.67 -5.12 -8.85
C THR A 130 25.84 -6.11 -8.80
N PRO A 131 26.68 -6.07 -7.76
CA PRO A 131 27.67 -7.12 -7.50
C PRO A 131 27.09 -8.54 -7.40
N ARG A 132 25.81 -8.68 -7.07
CA ARG A 132 25.10 -9.97 -6.94
C ARG A 132 24.42 -10.43 -8.23
N GLY A 133 24.59 -9.70 -9.33
CA GLY A 133 23.96 -9.97 -10.62
C GLY A 133 23.06 -8.83 -11.08
N THR A 134 22.32 -9.08 -12.16
CA THR A 134 21.41 -8.09 -12.74
C THR A 134 19.97 -8.48 -12.44
N PHE A 135 19.22 -7.56 -11.82
CA PHE A 135 17.79 -7.67 -11.60
C PHE A 135 17.06 -6.77 -12.59
N TYR A 136 15.79 -7.04 -12.87
CA TYR A 136 15.00 -6.20 -13.75
C TYR A 136 13.81 -5.62 -13.01
N ASP A 137 13.60 -4.33 -13.21
CA ASP A 137 12.51 -3.55 -12.67
C ASP A 137 11.57 -3.11 -13.79
N TRP A 138 10.31 -2.86 -13.44
CA TRP A 138 9.33 -2.20 -14.31
C TRP A 138 9.47 -0.67 -14.26
N ASN A 139 10.07 -0.12 -13.19
CA ASN A 139 10.26 1.31 -13.00
C ASN A 139 11.66 1.75 -13.46
N ALA A 140 11.71 2.51 -14.57
CA ALA A 140 12.95 2.99 -15.18
C ALA A 140 13.78 3.88 -14.23
N ASP A 141 13.12 4.79 -13.52
CA ASP A 141 13.79 5.71 -12.60
C ASP A 141 14.41 4.96 -11.43
N ARG A 142 13.63 4.08 -10.78
CA ARG A 142 14.15 3.26 -9.67
C ARG A 142 15.31 2.39 -10.14
N ALA A 143 15.23 1.79 -11.33
CA ALA A 143 16.32 0.96 -11.85
C ALA A 143 17.63 1.74 -12.07
N ARG A 144 17.52 2.91 -12.73
CA ARG A 144 18.64 3.82 -12.97
C ARG A 144 19.25 4.33 -11.67
N ILE A 145 18.40 4.78 -10.74
CA ILE A 145 18.83 5.34 -9.45
C ILE A 145 19.48 4.25 -8.61
N LEU A 146 18.87 3.08 -8.44
CA LEU A 146 19.48 1.98 -7.68
C LEU A 146 20.80 1.51 -8.27
N THR A 147 20.92 1.42 -9.59
CA THR A 147 22.21 1.12 -10.24
C THR A 147 23.28 2.17 -9.89
N SER A 148 22.90 3.44 -9.87
CA SER A 148 23.81 4.55 -9.54
C SER A 148 24.20 4.55 -8.06
N VAL A 149 23.23 4.34 -7.17
CA VAL A 149 23.42 4.19 -5.73
C VAL A 149 24.37 3.05 -5.44
N ILE A 150 24.10 1.85 -5.99
CA ILE A 150 24.91 0.65 -5.75
C ILE A 150 26.37 0.89 -6.15
N ARG A 151 26.63 1.57 -7.27
CA ARG A 151 27.99 1.94 -7.67
C ARG A 151 28.64 2.94 -6.72
N ALA A 152 27.88 3.89 -6.18
CA ALA A 152 28.39 4.94 -5.30
C ALA A 152 28.73 4.44 -3.89
N VAL A 153 27.99 3.46 -3.37
CA VAL A 153 28.12 3.00 -1.98
C VAL A 153 29.13 1.86 -1.79
N GLN A 154 29.92 1.51 -2.81
CA GLN A 154 30.90 0.42 -2.69
C GLN A 154 31.95 0.72 -1.61
N GLY A 155 32.23 -0.30 -0.79
CA GLY A 155 33.17 -0.22 0.34
C GLY A 155 32.58 0.43 1.61
N GLY A 156 33.14 0.06 2.76
CA GLY A 156 32.70 0.57 4.07
C GLY A 156 31.37 -0.02 4.53
N THR A 157 30.60 0.80 5.24
CA THR A 157 29.33 0.45 5.88
C THR A 157 28.22 1.42 5.45
N LEU A 158 27.01 0.89 5.30
CA LEU A 158 25.84 1.63 4.81
C LEU A 158 24.61 1.31 5.66
N ALA A 159 24.01 2.33 6.28
CA ALA A 159 22.64 2.24 6.76
C ALA A 159 21.68 2.80 5.70
N VAL A 160 20.49 2.22 5.56
CA VAL A 160 19.52 2.65 4.54
C VAL A 160 18.14 2.80 5.19
N MET A 161 17.56 3.99 5.06
CA MET A 161 16.30 4.35 5.72
C MET A 161 15.24 4.73 4.68
N PRO A 162 13.96 4.34 4.87
CA PRO A 162 13.45 3.56 6.00
C PRO A 162 13.59 2.03 5.83
N GLU A 163 13.99 1.50 4.67
CA GLU A 163 14.11 0.06 4.43
C GLU A 163 15.40 -0.25 3.65
N GLY A 164 16.26 -1.09 4.22
CA GLY A 164 17.63 -1.27 3.73
C GLY A 164 18.03 -2.68 3.29
N ILE A 165 17.37 -3.71 3.79
CA ILE A 165 17.84 -5.10 3.65
C ILE A 165 18.19 -5.48 2.21
N THR A 166 17.32 -5.16 1.25
CA THR A 166 17.54 -5.46 -0.18
C THR A 166 18.67 -4.63 -0.77
N ILE A 167 18.76 -3.33 -0.43
CA ILE A 167 19.79 -2.44 -0.98
C ILE A 167 21.17 -2.84 -0.46
N ASN A 168 21.32 -3.10 0.84
CA ASN A 168 22.55 -3.59 1.45
C ASN A 168 23.00 -4.93 0.82
N TYR A 169 22.05 -5.87 0.68
CA TYR A 169 22.31 -7.17 0.05
C TYR A 169 22.80 -7.02 -1.40
N LEU A 170 22.07 -6.24 -2.22
CA LEU A 170 22.40 -6.03 -3.62
C LEU A 170 23.71 -5.28 -3.80
N ALA A 171 23.96 -4.25 -3.00
CA ALA A 171 25.21 -3.50 -3.03
C ALA A 171 26.41 -4.30 -2.53
N ASN A 172 26.18 -5.40 -1.81
CA ASN A 172 27.19 -6.16 -1.07
C ASN A 172 27.92 -5.29 -0.04
N VAL A 173 27.16 -4.46 0.70
CA VAL A 173 27.68 -3.52 1.70
C VAL A 173 26.99 -3.77 3.04
N PRO A 174 27.74 -4.08 4.11
CA PRO A 174 27.16 -4.30 5.44
C PRO A 174 26.63 -3.00 6.05
N THR A 175 25.71 -3.13 7.02
CA THR A 175 25.32 -2.03 7.92
C THR A 175 26.00 -2.24 9.29
N THR A 176 26.28 -1.16 10.02
CA THR A 176 26.71 -1.23 11.42
C THR A 176 25.55 -1.41 12.40
N LEU A 177 24.31 -1.20 11.93
CA LEU A 177 23.11 -1.24 12.75
C LEU A 177 22.57 -2.66 12.83
N SER A 178 21.98 -3.02 13.98
CA SER A 178 21.19 -4.24 14.14
C SER A 178 19.83 -4.15 13.43
N PHE A 179 19.42 -2.93 13.07
CA PHE A 179 18.18 -2.62 12.37
C PHE A 179 18.39 -2.56 10.85
N HIS A 180 17.49 -3.19 10.10
CA HIS A 180 17.46 -3.15 8.63
C HIS A 180 16.23 -2.45 8.06
N THR A 181 15.26 -2.18 8.92
CA THR A 181 13.99 -1.54 8.59
C THR A 181 13.62 -0.60 9.73
N PHE A 182 13.04 0.53 9.36
CA PHE A 182 12.70 1.68 10.20
C PHE A 182 11.31 2.16 9.80
N THR A 183 10.37 1.24 9.57
CA THR A 183 8.97 1.56 9.33
C THR A 183 8.26 1.80 10.65
N PRO A 184 7.21 2.62 10.70
CA PRO A 184 6.53 2.94 11.96
C PRO A 184 6.10 1.71 12.77
N VAL A 185 5.65 0.64 12.13
CA VAL A 185 5.26 -0.60 12.84
C VAL A 185 6.41 -1.29 13.56
N GLU A 186 7.64 -1.12 13.08
CA GLU A 186 8.83 -1.73 13.68
C GLU A 186 9.47 -0.84 14.77
N VAL A 187 9.22 0.47 14.70
CA VAL A 187 9.85 1.48 15.58
C VAL A 187 8.87 2.18 16.54
N ASP A 188 7.60 1.75 16.58
CA ASP A 188 6.53 2.39 17.38
C ASP A 188 6.86 2.46 18.89
N ALA A 189 7.66 1.52 19.39
CA ALA A 189 8.09 1.53 20.79
C ALA A 189 9.19 2.58 21.03
N PRO A 190 9.04 3.50 22.01
CA PRO A 190 10.06 4.54 22.27
C PRO A 190 11.47 4.00 22.53
N GLN A 191 11.58 2.81 23.12
CA GLN A 191 12.86 2.17 23.39
C GLN A 191 13.60 1.77 22.11
N THR A 192 12.88 1.58 21.01
CA THR A 192 13.46 1.25 19.71
C THR A 192 14.23 2.44 19.16
N GLU A 193 13.66 3.65 19.17
CA GLU A 193 14.38 4.85 18.74
C GLU A 193 15.62 5.10 19.62
N ASP A 194 15.52 4.89 20.94
CA ASP A 194 16.66 5.00 21.86
C ASP A 194 17.80 4.03 21.49
N ALA A 195 17.47 2.81 21.07
CA ALA A 195 18.45 1.83 20.59
C ALA A 195 19.07 2.27 19.26
N ILE A 196 18.26 2.75 18.31
CA ILE A 196 18.72 3.26 17.01
C ILE A 196 19.68 4.45 17.20
N VAL A 197 19.30 5.45 18.00
CA VAL A 197 20.13 6.62 18.31
C VAL A 197 21.44 6.21 18.97
N ARG A 198 21.40 5.23 19.87
CA ARG A 198 22.58 4.70 20.55
C ARG A 198 23.52 4.04 19.54
N GLU A 199 23.03 3.15 18.69
CA GLU A 199 23.85 2.48 17.67
C GLU A 199 24.43 3.45 16.65
N LEU A 200 23.63 4.41 16.16
CA LEU A 200 24.11 5.48 15.27
C LEU A 200 25.20 6.35 15.91
N THR A 201 25.20 6.45 17.25
CA THR A 201 26.20 7.22 17.99
C THR A 201 27.47 6.41 18.26
N THR A 202 27.33 5.14 18.65
CA THR A 202 28.46 4.28 19.06
C THR A 202 29.15 3.59 17.89
N HIS A 203 28.39 3.22 16.85
CA HIS A 203 28.88 2.55 15.65
C HIS A 203 28.33 3.26 14.40
N PRO A 204 28.71 4.54 14.16
CA PRO A 204 28.19 5.30 13.04
C PRO A 204 28.55 4.61 11.71
N PRO A 205 27.59 4.39 10.79
CA PRO A 205 27.90 3.91 9.47
C PRO A 205 28.69 4.96 8.68
N ASP A 206 29.55 4.54 7.76
CA ASP A 206 30.32 5.44 6.89
C ASP A 206 29.40 6.31 6.02
N ARG A 207 28.29 5.70 5.59
CA ARG A 207 27.25 6.34 4.78
C ARG A 207 25.84 5.99 5.25
N VAL A 208 24.91 6.91 4.99
CA VAL A 208 23.47 6.68 5.18
C VAL A 208 22.73 7.00 3.90
N LEU A 209 21.92 6.07 3.41
CA LEU A 209 21.07 6.29 2.24
C LEU A 209 19.62 6.49 2.69
N MET A 210 19.07 7.67 2.42
CA MET A 210 17.64 7.93 2.57
C MET A 210 16.95 7.62 1.23
N VAL A 211 15.94 6.77 1.22
CA VAL A 211 15.16 6.45 0.00
C VAL A 211 13.69 6.83 0.16
N SER A 212 13.06 7.24 -0.93
CA SER A 212 11.63 7.52 -0.93
C SER A 212 10.84 6.21 -0.78
N ARG A 213 9.97 6.14 0.23
CA ARG A 213 9.02 5.05 0.47
C ARG A 213 7.67 5.65 0.81
N ASP A 214 6.61 5.13 0.20
CA ASP A 214 5.26 5.53 0.52
C ASP A 214 4.83 4.92 1.87
N LEU A 215 4.90 5.67 2.95
CA LEU A 215 4.57 5.18 4.30
C LEU A 215 3.13 5.49 4.73
N ARG A 216 2.26 5.87 3.79
CA ARG A 216 0.85 6.20 4.08
C ARG A 216 0.08 5.03 4.69
N GLU A 217 0.50 3.80 4.43
CA GLU A 217 -0.07 2.60 5.05
C GLU A 217 0.01 2.60 6.58
N TYR A 218 1.01 3.30 7.12
CA TYR A 218 1.24 3.46 8.55
C TYR A 218 0.79 4.83 9.08
N GLY A 219 0.19 5.68 8.23
CA GLY A 219 -0.16 7.04 8.60
C GLY A 219 1.03 7.99 8.78
N ALA A 220 2.23 7.62 8.31
CA ALA A 220 3.44 8.43 8.42
C ALA A 220 3.82 9.09 7.09
N ARG A 221 4.49 10.25 7.16
CA ARG A 221 5.03 10.99 6.01
C ARG A 221 6.47 10.59 5.71
N GLY A 222 7.29 10.29 6.73
CA GLY A 222 8.69 9.93 6.50
C GLY A 222 9.55 9.83 7.76
N PHE A 223 10.60 9.00 7.67
CA PHE A 223 11.63 8.88 8.72
C PHE A 223 12.29 10.25 8.99
N GLY A 224 12.36 10.65 10.25
CA GLY A 224 12.89 11.95 10.66
C GLY A 224 11.99 13.14 10.34
N VAL A 225 10.76 12.92 9.85
CA VAL A 225 9.78 13.97 9.52
C VAL A 225 8.63 13.96 10.53
N ASP A 226 8.05 12.80 10.81
CA ASP A 226 6.98 12.63 11.80
C ASP A 226 7.11 11.41 12.71
N TYR A 227 8.14 10.58 12.50
CA TYR A 227 8.58 9.54 13.44
C TYR A 227 10.11 9.44 13.41
N ASP A 228 10.70 8.80 14.42
CA ASP A 228 12.15 8.70 14.62
C ASP A 228 12.87 10.05 14.49
N LEU A 229 12.29 11.10 15.08
CA LEU A 229 12.72 12.48 14.94
C LEU A 229 14.13 12.71 15.51
N ARG A 230 14.49 12.04 16.60
CA ARG A 230 15.82 12.16 17.22
C ARG A 230 16.87 11.47 16.38
N ALA A 231 16.56 10.31 15.81
CA ALA A 231 17.45 9.65 14.87
C ALA A 231 17.65 10.51 13.60
N GLY A 232 16.57 11.07 13.04
CA GLY A 232 16.63 12.01 11.91
C GLY A 232 17.47 13.26 12.22
N ALA A 233 17.28 13.87 13.39
CA ALA A 233 18.07 15.02 13.83
C ALA A 233 19.57 14.68 14.00
N LEU A 234 19.87 13.50 14.56
CA LEU A 234 21.25 13.01 14.69
C LEU A 234 21.93 12.88 13.32
N LEU A 235 21.26 12.25 12.36
CA LEU A 235 21.77 12.10 10.99
C LEU A 235 22.04 13.47 10.35
N HIS A 236 21.10 14.41 10.49
CA HIS A 236 21.26 15.77 9.96
C HIS A 236 22.47 16.51 10.55
N SER A 237 22.74 16.30 11.85
CA SER A 237 23.85 16.95 12.55
C SER A 237 25.23 16.36 12.21
N ARG A 238 25.31 15.04 11.98
CA ARG A 238 26.59 14.32 11.82
C ARG A 238 26.97 14.04 10.38
N TYR A 239 26.00 14.00 9.48
CA TYR A 239 26.25 13.69 8.08
C TYR A 239 26.04 14.94 7.21
N ARG A 240 26.66 14.91 6.03
CA ARG A 240 26.43 15.87 4.95
C ARG A 240 25.97 15.12 3.70
N VAL A 241 25.27 15.81 2.81
CA VAL A 241 24.82 15.22 1.55
C VAL A 241 26.03 14.96 0.64
N GLU A 242 26.23 13.70 0.27
CA GLU A 242 27.21 13.26 -0.73
C GLU A 242 26.59 13.30 -2.13
N ASN A 243 25.35 12.81 -2.29
CA ASN A 243 24.66 12.79 -3.57
C ASN A 243 23.13 12.80 -3.41
N ILE A 244 22.43 13.28 -4.44
CA ILE A 244 20.98 13.27 -4.55
C ILE A 244 20.59 12.72 -5.92
N TRP A 245 19.78 11.68 -5.94
CA TRP A 245 19.13 11.17 -7.14
C TRP A 245 17.64 11.42 -7.07
N ARG A 246 17.10 12.04 -8.14
CA ARG A 246 15.67 12.28 -8.29
C ARG A 246 15.12 11.53 -9.50
N GLY A 247 13.89 11.08 -9.35
CA GLY A 247 13.08 10.43 -10.36
C GLY A 247 11.61 10.78 -10.09
N GLU A 248 10.74 10.50 -11.05
CA GLU A 248 9.32 10.85 -10.93
C GLU A 248 8.64 10.11 -9.77
N ARG A 249 9.09 8.87 -9.50
CA ARG A 249 8.47 7.95 -8.53
C ARG A 249 9.45 7.36 -7.52
N PHE A 250 10.71 7.73 -7.59
CA PHE A 250 11.74 7.24 -6.67
C PHE A 250 12.85 8.27 -6.52
N GLU A 251 13.22 8.55 -5.28
CA GLU A 251 14.31 9.45 -4.92
C GLU A 251 15.23 8.78 -3.91
N ALA A 252 16.50 9.16 -3.93
CA ALA A 252 17.48 8.70 -2.97
C ALA A 252 18.46 9.82 -2.63
N VAL A 253 18.86 9.91 -1.37
CA VAL A 253 19.86 10.87 -0.87
C VAL A 253 20.93 10.09 -0.13
N LEU A 254 22.17 10.14 -0.63
CA LEU A 254 23.32 9.56 0.05
C LEU A 254 23.95 10.61 0.95
N LEU A 255 24.16 10.23 2.19
CA LEU A 255 24.79 11.02 3.24
C LEU A 255 26.13 10.37 3.60
N THR A 256 27.15 11.20 3.82
CA THR A 256 28.47 10.77 4.30
C THR A 256 28.83 11.52 5.58
N HIS A 257 29.64 10.91 6.44
CA HIS A 257 30.05 11.53 7.70
C HIS A 257 30.72 12.89 7.46
N ARG A 258 30.45 13.85 8.34
CA ARG A 258 31.10 15.17 8.31
C ARG A 258 32.58 15.06 8.64
#